data_AF-A0A7W1JBH1-F1
#
_entry.id   AF-A0A7W1JBH1-F1
#
_cell.length_a   1.000
_cell.length_b   1.000
_cell.length_c   1.000
_cell.angle_alpha   90.00
_cell.angle_beta   90.00
_cell.angle_gamma   90.00
#
_symmetry.space_group_name_H-M   'P 1'
#
loop_
_entity.id
_entity.type
_entity.pdbx_description
1 polymer ?
#
loop_
_entity_poly.entity_id
_entity_poly.type
_entity_poly.pdbx_seq_one_letter_code
_entity_poly.pdbx_strand_id
1 'polypeptide(L)' 'MANTASLRQRLAQGLVIPAHPLALDKNRKLDERYQRALTRYYLAAGAGGLAVAVHTTQFQI' A
#
# COMPACT_ATOMS: atom_id res chain seq x y z
N MET A 1 3.66 11.86 -17.05
CA MET A 1 2.30 11.68 -16.49
C MET A 1 1.80 10.31 -16.92
N ALA A 2 1.37 9.46 -15.98
CA ALA A 2 0.83 8.15 -16.35
C ALA A 2 -0.47 8.34 -17.15
N ASN A 3 -0.58 7.67 -18.30
CA ASN A 3 -1.76 7.76 -19.16
C ASN A 3 -3.00 7.22 -18.43
N THR A 4 -3.96 8.07 -18.08
CA THR A 4 -5.16 7.71 -17.31
C THR A 4 -6.03 6.68 -18.03
N ALA A 5 -5.99 6.66 -19.38
CA ALA A 5 -6.70 5.66 -20.18
C ALA A 5 -6.17 4.24 -19.94
N SER A 6 -4.85 4.08 -19.73
CA SER A 6 -4.25 2.79 -19.44
C SER A 6 -4.49 2.31 -18.01
N LEU A 7 -4.70 3.24 -17.05
CA LEU A 7 -5.01 2.87 -15.66
C LEU A 7 -6.39 2.22 -15.53
N ARG A 8 -7.44 2.79 -16.14
CA ARG A 8 -8.80 2.21 -16.09
C ARG A 8 -8.83 0.80 -16.70
N GLN A 9 -8.13 0.60 -17.81
CA GLN A 9 -8.01 -0.72 -18.45
C GLN A 9 -7.32 -1.73 -17.53
N ARG A 10 -6.20 -1.35 -16.90
CA ARG A 10 -5.50 -2.20 -15.92
C ARG A 10 -6.35 -2.56 -14.72
N LEU A 11 -7.13 -1.61 -14.18
CA LEU A 11 -8.05 -1.87 -13.08
C LEU A 11 -9.16 -2.85 -13.51
N ALA A 12 -9.73 -2.68 -14.71
CA ALA A 12 -10.77 -3.55 -15.24
C ALA A 12 -10.27 -4.98 -15.52
N GLN A 13 -8.98 -5.17 -15.80
CA GLN A 13 -8.34 -6.48 -15.94
C GLN A 13 -8.16 -7.22 -14.60
N GLY A 14 -8.37 -6.53 -13.48
CA GLY A 14 -8.13 -7.06 -12.13
C GLY A 14 -6.70 -6.83 -11.67
N LEU A 15 -6.55 -6.26 -10.46
CA LEU A 15 -5.26 -6.05 -9.81
C LEU A 15 -5.32 -6.48 -8.35
N VAL A 16 -4.21 -7.04 -7.86
CA VAL A 16 -4.02 -7.22 -6.42
C VAL A 16 -3.59 -5.88 -5.82
N ILE A 17 -4.43 -5.33 -4.94
CA ILE A 17 -4.20 -4.07 -4.22
C ILE A 17 -4.38 -4.35 -2.72
N PRO A 18 -3.33 -4.82 -2.02
CA PRO A 18 -3.45 -5.15 -0.61
C PRO A 18 -3.60 -3.89 0.25
N ALA A 19 -4.30 -4.04 1.37
CA ALA A 19 -4.27 -3.06 2.44
C ALA A 19 -2.84 -2.95 2.97
N HIS A 20 -2.27 -1.74 2.94
CA HIS A 20 -0.90 -1.49 3.36
C HIS A 20 -0.85 -1.22 4.87
N PRO A 21 -0.39 -2.17 5.70
CA PRO A 21 -0.48 -2.01 7.14
C PRO A 21 0.39 -0.85 7.64
N LEU A 22 -0.03 -0.25 8.77
CA LEU A 22 0.75 0.77 9.45
C LEU A 22 1.80 0.08 10.34
N ALA A 23 3.07 0.28 10.01
CA ALA A 23 4.19 -0.14 10.83
C ALA A 23 4.39 0.85 11.96
N LEU A 24 4.43 0.34 13.19
CA LEU A 24 4.58 1.13 14.40
C LEU A 24 5.79 0.67 15.19
N ASP A 25 6.45 1.62 15.85
CA ASP A 25 7.46 1.34 16.86
C ASP A 25 6.79 0.92 18.20
N LYS A 26 7.63 0.60 19.18
CA LYS A 26 7.17 0.23 20.54
C LYS A 26 6.36 1.31 21.26
N ASN A 27 6.44 2.56 20.80
CA ASN A 27 5.73 3.71 21.37
C ASN A 27 4.43 4.03 20.60
N ARG A 28 4.04 3.18 19.63
CA ARG A 28 2.89 3.39 18.73
C ARG A 28 3.06 4.62 17.83
N LYS A 29 4.29 4.91 17.40
CA LYS A 29 4.59 5.93 16.38
C LYS A 29 4.98 5.26 15.07
N LEU A 30 4.71 5.92 13.95
CA LEU A 30 5.07 5.43 12.62
C LEU A 30 6.55 5.04 12.57
N ASP A 31 6.83 3.79 12.20
CA ASP A 31 8.17 3.34 11.87
C ASP A 31 8.37 3.41 10.34
N GLU A 32 8.98 4.50 9.87
CA GLU A 32 9.21 4.70 8.44
C GLU A 32 10.07 3.63 7.78
N ARG A 33 11.02 3.04 8.51
CA ARG A 33 11.92 2.02 7.97
C ARG A 33 11.13 0.78 7.61
N TYR A 34 10.30 0.29 8.53
CA TYR A 34 9.45 -0.88 8.26
C TYR A 34 8.28 -0.55 7.34
N GLN A 35 7.74 0.67 7.36
CA GLN A 35 6.71 1.11 6.40
C GLN A 35 7.24 1.02 4.96
N ARG A 36 8.48 1.50 4.73
CA ARG A 36 9.16 1.37 3.43
C ARG A 36 9.44 -0.09 3.08
N ALA A 37 9.85 -0.90 4.05
CA ALA A 37 10.10 -2.33 3.83
C ALA A 37 8.83 -3.07 3.36
N LEU A 38 7.68 -2.81 3.98
CA LEU A 38 6.38 -3.36 3.58
C LEU A 38 5.98 -2.92 2.16
N THR A 39 6.19 -1.65 1.83
CA THR A 39 5.92 -1.15 0.47
C THR A 39 6.78 -1.90 -0.55
N ARG A 40 8.08 -2.06 -0.28
CA ARG A 40 9.01 -2.79 -1.15
C ARG A 40 8.67 -4.27 -1.26
N TYR A 41 8.23 -4.88 -0.17
CA TYR A 41 7.77 -6.27 -0.15
C TYR A 41 6.61 -6.48 -1.13
N TYR A 42 5.54 -5.68 -1.01
CA TYR A 42 4.38 -5.83 -1.90
C TYR A 42 4.70 -5.48 -3.36
N LEU A 43 5.57 -4.50 -3.60
CA LEU A 43 6.07 -4.21 -4.94
C LEU A 43 6.82 -5.42 -5.52
N ALA A 44 7.73 -6.02 -4.75
CA ALA A 44 8.49 -7.20 -5.17
C ALA A 44 7.59 -8.44 -5.35
N ALA A 45 6.50 -8.53 -4.60
CA ALA A 45 5.49 -9.58 -4.74
C ALA A 45 4.58 -9.39 -5.97
N GLY A 46 4.74 -8.31 -6.75
CA GLY A 46 3.96 -8.05 -7.95
C GLY A 46 2.59 -7.41 -7.71
N ALA A 47 2.39 -6.75 -6.56
CA ALA A 47 1.15 -6.01 -6.31
C ALA A 47 0.93 -4.92 -7.38
N GLY A 48 -0.30 -4.81 -7.86
CA GLY A 48 -0.70 -3.81 -8.86
C GLY A 48 -0.90 -2.41 -8.29
N GLY A 49 -0.96 -2.30 -6.96
CA GLY A 49 -1.08 -1.05 -6.20
C GLY A 49 -1.04 -1.32 -4.70
N LEU A 50 -1.22 -0.29 -3.88
CA LEU A 50 -1.32 -0.39 -2.42
C LEU A 50 -2.49 0.47 -1.94
N ALA A 51 -3.34 -0.08 -1.06
CA ALA A 51 -4.39 0.68 -0.40
C ALA A 51 -3.84 1.22 0.94
N VAL A 52 -3.55 2.52 0.98
CA VAL A 52 -3.11 3.24 2.18
C VAL A 52 -4.29 3.91 2.85
N ALA A 53 -4.17 4.24 4.14
CA ALA A 53 -5.24 4.91 4.88
C ALA A 53 -6.57 4.14 4.75
N VAL A 54 -6.57 2.89 5.21
CA VAL A 54 -7.77 2.03 5.27
C VAL A 54 -8.00 1.60 6.72
N HIS A 55 -9.15 1.00 7.05
CA HIS A 55 -9.44 0.64 8.46
C HIS A 55 -8.34 -0.23 9.10
N THR A 56 -7.70 -1.10 8.32
CA THR A 56 -6.54 -1.91 8.74
C THR A 56 -5.24 -1.12 8.95
N THR A 57 -5.17 0.15 8.55
CA THR A 57 -4.03 1.06 8.85
C THR A 57 -4.21 1.83 10.15
N GLN A 58 -5.25 1.53 10.94
CA GLN A 58 -5.47 2.08 12.29
C GLN A 58 -5.41 3.61 12.37
N PHE A 59 -6.33 4.30 11.69
CA PHE A 59 -6.45 5.76 11.65
C PHE A 59 -6.47 6.49 13.02
N GLN A 60 -6.81 5.79 14.11
CA GLN A 60 -7.01 6.37 15.44
C GLN A 60 -5.78 6.24 16.36
N ILE A 61 -4.63 5.83 15.83
CA ILE A 61 -3.35 5.83 16.56
C ILE A 61 -2.70 7.20 16.49
#